data_AF-E5XKN2-F1
#
_entry.id   AF-E5XKN2-F1
#
_cell.length_a   1.000
_cell.length_b   1.000
_cell.length_c   1.000
_cell.angle_alpha   90.00
_cell.angle_beta   90.00
_cell.angle_gamma   90.00
#
_symmetry.space_group_name_H-M   'P 1'
#
loop_
_entity.id
_entity.type
_entity.pdbx_description
1 polymer ?
#
loop_
_entity_poly.entity_id
_entity_poly.type
_entity_poly.pdbx_seq_one_letter_code
_entity_poly.pdbx_strand_id
1 'polypeptide(L)'
;MLQHAAQTQAMAAQLAGASAFDPSMFQAPMMAGLGPIGAPFVAAYMAATTNHMASTAELIACMEAHSAAVQASSQAYSDTESSSSDGFKSLI
;
A
#
# COMPACT_ATOMS: atom_id res chain seq x y z
N MET A 1 -8.97 2.92 -16.45
CA MET A 1 -9.17 2.10 -15.24
C MET A 1 -7.95 1.20 -15.01
N LEU A 2 -7.64 0.27 -15.91
CA LEU A 2 -6.50 -0.66 -15.76
C LEU A 2 -5.12 0.02 -15.65
N GLN A 3 -4.87 1.07 -16.43
CA GLN A 3 -3.60 1.82 -16.39
C GLN A 3 -3.38 2.53 -15.03
N HIS A 4 -4.46 2.99 -14.39
CA HIS A 4 -4.43 3.58 -13.05
C HIS A 4 -4.19 2.49 -11.99
N ALA A 5 -4.84 1.32 -12.11
CA ALA A 5 -4.58 0.17 -11.23
C ALA A 5 -3.11 -0.28 -11.27
N ALA A 6 -2.50 -0.33 -12.45
CA ALA A 6 -1.08 -0.63 -12.62
C ALA A 6 -0.17 0.41 -11.94
N GLN A 7 -0.50 1.71 -12.05
CA GLN A 7 0.22 2.77 -11.34
C GLN A 7 0.07 2.65 -9.82
N THR A 8 -1.13 2.36 -9.32
CA THR A 8 -1.38 2.12 -7.89
C THR A 8 -0.55 0.94 -7.38
N GLN A 9 -0.45 -0.14 -8.15
CA GLN A 9 0.34 -1.31 -7.79
C GLN A 9 1.86 -1.01 -7.79
N ALA A 10 2.34 -0.22 -8.75
CA ALA A 10 3.74 0.24 -8.77
C ALA A 10 4.07 1.15 -7.57
N MET A 11 3.14 2.03 -7.18
CA MET A 11 3.31 2.89 -6.00
C MET A 11 3.28 2.09 -4.70
N ALA A 12 2.45 1.06 -4.59
CA ALA A 12 2.45 0.14 -3.44
C ALA A 12 3.80 -0.59 -3.29
N ALA A 13 4.39 -1.05 -4.41
CA ALA A 13 5.70 -1.68 -4.41
C ALA A 13 6.84 -0.71 -4.00
N GLN A 14 6.77 0.56 -4.43
CA GLN A 14 7.71 1.58 -3.98
C GLN A 14 7.60 1.84 -2.47
N LEU A 15 6.38 1.88 -1.94
CA LEU A 15 6.13 2.09 -0.52
C LEU A 15 6.62 0.91 0.32
N ALA A 16 6.43 -0.32 -0.17
CA ALA A 16 6.96 -1.53 0.46
C ALA A 16 8.50 -1.56 0.50
N GLY A 17 9.17 -1.05 -0.55
CA GLY A 17 10.61 -0.91 -0.55
C GLY A 17 11.13 0.14 0.43
N ALA A 18 10.40 1.25 0.60
CA ALA A 18 10.75 2.32 1.53
C ALA A 18 10.48 1.97 3.01
N SER A 19 9.53 1.07 3.28
CA SER A 19 9.15 0.66 4.64
C SER A 19 10.00 -0.45 5.24
N ALA A 20 11.00 -0.98 4.52
CA ALA A 20 11.94 -1.99 5.02
C ALA A 20 12.90 -1.49 6.11
N PHE A 21 12.69 -0.28 6.63
CA PHE A 21 13.47 0.32 7.71
C PHE A 21 13.13 -0.34 9.05
N ASP A 22 14.10 -1.01 9.69
CA ASP A 22 13.95 -1.49 11.06
C ASP A 22 14.42 -0.41 12.07
N PRO A 23 13.52 0.18 12.87
CA PRO A 23 13.87 1.26 13.79
C PRO A 23 14.73 0.81 14.97
N SER A 24 14.71 -0.48 15.31
CA SER A 24 15.40 -1.02 16.50
C SER A 24 16.93 -0.91 16.39
N MET A 25 17.46 -0.93 15.16
CA MET A 25 18.90 -0.78 14.91
C MET A 25 19.43 0.62 15.28
N PHE A 26 18.56 1.63 15.41
CA PHE A 26 18.93 3.00 15.73
C PHE A 26 18.69 3.39 17.19
N GLN A 27 17.96 2.57 17.95
CA GLN A 27 17.62 2.87 19.33
C GLN A 27 18.87 2.96 20.23
N ALA A 28 19.77 1.98 20.16
CA ALA A 28 21.00 1.94 20.95
C ALA A 28 21.95 3.13 20.63
N PRO A 29 22.28 3.45 19.37
CA PRO A 29 23.12 4.61 19.06
C PRO A 29 22.47 5.95 19.41
N MET A 30 21.14 6.10 19.27
CA MET A 30 20.46 7.33 19.71
C MET A 30 20.53 7.52 21.23
N MET A 31 20.31 6.45 22.00
CA MET A 31 20.44 6.49 23.47
C MET A 31 21.88 6.78 23.92
N ALA A 32 22.87 6.26 23.20
CA ALA A 32 24.28 6.53 23.48
C ALA A 32 24.67 7.99 23.18
N GLY A 33 24.16 8.58 22.10
CA GLY A 33 24.47 9.96 21.70
C GLY A 33 23.74 11.04 22.49
N LEU A 34 22.48 10.80 22.86
CA LEU A 34 21.64 11.79 23.55
C LEU A 34 21.60 11.59 25.08
N GLY A 35 22.05 10.43 25.56
CA GLY A 35 22.04 10.08 26.98
C GLY A 35 20.64 10.10 27.62
N PRO A 36 20.56 10.24 28.95
CA PRO A 36 19.29 10.20 29.69
C PRO A 36 18.32 11.33 29.32
N ILE A 37 18.84 12.48 28.88
CA ILE A 37 18.04 13.64 28.45
C ILE A 37 17.32 13.35 27.13
N GLY A 38 17.92 12.53 26.26
CA GLY A 38 17.34 12.11 25.00
C GLY A 38 16.31 10.99 25.08
N ALA A 39 16.20 10.29 26.21
CA ALA A 39 15.25 9.19 26.39
C ALA A 39 13.81 9.50 25.92
N PRO A 40 13.19 10.65 26.27
CA PRO A 40 11.87 11.00 25.76
C PRO A 40 11.83 11.21 24.23
N PHE A 41 12.89 11.77 23.65
CA PHE A 41 12.99 11.90 22.20
C PHE A 41 13.08 10.53 21.52
N VAL A 42 13.93 9.64 22.03
CA VAL A 42 14.07 8.28 21.47
C VAL A 42 12.75 7.52 21.58
N ALA A 43 12.04 7.63 22.70
CA ALA A 43 10.73 7.02 22.86
C ALA A 43 9.71 7.57 21.85
N ALA A 44 9.64 8.88 21.68
CA ALA A 44 8.74 9.53 20.72
C ALA A 44 9.10 9.17 19.26
N TYR A 45 10.39 9.13 18.94
CA TYR A 45 10.90 8.73 17.63
C TYR A 45 10.48 7.28 17.32
N MET A 46 10.77 6.34 18.24
CA MET A 46 10.41 4.93 18.07
C MET A 46 8.89 4.76 17.90
N ALA A 47 8.08 5.43 18.72
CA ALA A 47 6.63 5.40 18.59
C ALA A 47 6.14 5.94 17.23
N ALA A 48 6.71 7.07 16.77
CA ALA A 48 6.38 7.65 15.47
C ALA A 48 6.76 6.72 14.32
N THR A 49 7.94 6.08 14.36
CA THR A 49 8.35 5.15 13.32
C THR A 49 7.51 3.89 13.32
N THR A 50 7.18 3.31 14.47
CA THR A 50 6.27 2.16 14.56
C THR A 50 4.90 2.49 13.97
N ASN A 51 4.33 3.65 14.33
CA ASN A 51 3.05 4.09 13.75
C ASN A 51 3.16 4.30 12.24
N HIS A 52 4.25 4.90 11.77
CA HIS A 52 4.48 5.09 10.34
C HIS A 52 4.54 3.76 9.58
N MET A 53 5.23 2.76 10.12
CA MET A 53 5.29 1.42 9.52
C MET A 53 3.92 0.74 9.48
N ALA A 54 3.15 0.82 10.58
CA ALA A 54 1.80 0.26 10.64
C ALA A 54 0.88 0.92 9.60
N SER A 55 0.84 2.26 9.56
CA SER A 55 0.03 2.99 8.58
C SER A 55 0.48 2.73 7.14
N THR A 56 1.78 2.56 6.90
CA THR A 56 2.30 2.24 5.56
C THR A 56 1.88 0.85 5.12
N ALA A 57 1.90 -0.14 6.01
CA ALA A 57 1.42 -1.49 5.72
C ALA A 57 -0.08 -1.50 5.37
N GLU A 58 -0.90 -0.77 6.14
CA GLU A 58 -2.32 -0.60 5.83
C GLU A 58 -2.54 0.07 4.47
N LEU A 59 -1.73 1.08 4.15
CA LEU A 59 -1.83 1.80 2.88
C LEU A 59 -1.49 0.89 1.70
N ILE A 60 -0.43 0.08 1.82
CA ILE A 60 -0.05 -0.92 0.81
C ILE A 60 -1.20 -1.92 0.59
N ALA A 61 -1.74 -2.49 1.67
CA ALA A 61 -2.85 -3.45 1.59
C ALA A 61 -4.09 -2.82 0.93
N CYS A 62 -4.40 -1.57 1.26
CA CYS A 62 -5.49 -0.81 0.64
C CYS A 62 -5.27 -0.61 -0.86
N MET A 63 -4.05 -0.23 -1.26
CA MET A 63 -3.69 -0.01 -2.66
C MET A 63 -3.76 -1.30 -3.49
N GLU A 64 -3.31 -2.42 -2.94
CA GLU A 64 -3.42 -3.74 -3.56
C GLU A 64 -4.88 -4.16 -3.74
N ALA A 65 -5.68 -4.05 -2.68
CA ALA A 65 -7.11 -4.36 -2.73
C ALA A 65 -7.85 -3.45 -3.73
N HIS A 66 -7.50 -2.16 -3.79
CA HIS A 66 -8.07 -1.23 -4.75
C HIS A 66 -7.72 -1.60 -6.19
N SER A 67 -6.44 -1.93 -6.46
CA SER A 67 -6.01 -2.39 -7.80
C SER A 67 -6.77 -3.64 -8.23
N ALA A 68 -6.89 -4.63 -7.33
CA ALA A 68 -7.64 -5.86 -7.59
C ALA A 68 -9.13 -5.59 -7.87
N ALA A 69 -9.77 -4.71 -7.09
CA ALA A 69 -11.16 -4.33 -7.30
C ALA A 69 -11.38 -3.62 -8.65
N VAL A 70 -10.45 -2.75 -9.06
CA VAL A 70 -10.52 -2.07 -10.37
C VAL A 70 -10.35 -3.07 -11.52
N GLN A 71 -9.45 -4.04 -11.40
CA GLN A 71 -9.27 -5.10 -12.40
C GLN A 71 -10.52 -5.98 -12.51
N ALA A 72 -11.07 -6.42 -11.37
CA ALA A 72 -12.29 -7.23 -11.34
C ALA A 72 -13.50 -6.48 -11.93
N SER A 73 -13.65 -5.19 -11.60
CA SER A 73 -14.71 -4.34 -12.16
C SER A 73 -14.56 -4.16 -13.67
N SER A 74 -13.33 -3.95 -14.15
CA SER A 74 -13.05 -3.86 -15.59
C SER A 74 -13.41 -5.16 -16.32
N GLN A 75 -13.09 -6.32 -15.74
CA GLN A 75 -13.41 -7.62 -16.32
C GLN A 75 -14.92 -7.85 -16.37
N ALA A 76 -15.62 -7.58 -15.26
CA ALA A 76 -17.08 -7.73 -15.19
C ALA A 76 -17.81 -6.86 -16.22
N TYR A 77 -17.29 -5.66 -16.49
CA TYR A 77 -17.84 -4.78 -17.51
C TYR A 77 -17.66 -5.38 -18.92
N SER A 78 -16.46 -5.88 -19.25
CA SER A 78 -16.20 -6.54 -20.53
C SER A 78 -17.04 -7.81 -20.73
N ASP A 79 -17.22 -8.62 -19.68
CA ASP A 79 -18.04 -9.84 -19.74
C ASP A 79 -19.53 -9.49 -19.98
N THR A 80 -20.02 -8.43 -19.33
CA THR A 80 -21.39 -7.93 -19.51
C THR A 80 -21.61 -7.40 -20.93
N GLU A 81 -20.64 -6.66 -21.48
CA GLU A 81 -20.69 -6.15 -22.85
C GLU A 81 -20.67 -7.29 -23.88
N SER A 82 -19.81 -8.30 -23.69
CA SER A 82 -19.76 -9.48 -24.55
C SER A 82 -21.09 -10.24 -24.55
N SER A 83 -21.63 -10.53 -23.35
CA SER A 83 -22.91 -11.24 -23.23
C SER A 83 -24.07 -10.46 -23.85
N SER A 84 -24.05 -9.13 -23.77
CA SER A 84 -25.07 -8.28 -24.40
C SER A 84 -24.95 -8.28 -25.92
N SER A 85 -23.72 -8.24 -26.45
CA SER A 85 -23.44 -8.33 -27.89
C SER A 85 -23.89 -9.67 -28.47
N ASP A 86 -23.58 -10.77 -27.79
CA ASP A 86 -23.95 -12.12 -28.23
C ASP A 86 -25.47 -12.34 -28.15
N GLY A 87 -26.11 -11.83 -27.10
CA GLY A 87 -27.57 -11.84 -26.98
C GLY A 87 -28.25 -11.06 -28.12
N PHE A 88 -27.73 -9.90 -28.49
CA PHE A 88 -28.24 -9.13 -29.64
C PHE A 88 -28.04 -9.87 -30.96
N LYS A 89 -26.84 -10.43 -31.21
CA LYS A 89 -26.57 -11.21 -32.43
C LYS A 89 -27.43 -12.47 -32.54
N SER A 90 -27.88 -13.05 -31.42
CA SER A 90 -28.79 -14.20 -31.42
C SER A 90 -30.23 -13.84 -31.84
N LEU A 91 -30.60 -12.56 -31.85
CA LEU A 91 -31.96 -12.09 -32.14
C LEU A 91 -32.18 -11.69 -33.62
N ILE A 92 -31.11 -11.58 -34.40
CA ILE A 92 -31.08 -11.17 -35.83
C ILE A 92 -30.66 -12.35 -36.70
#